data_AF-A0A1W9HNE9-F1
#
_entry.id   AF-A0A1W9HNE9-F1
#
_cell.length_a   1.000
_cell.length_b   1.000
_cell.length_c   1.000
_cell.angle_alpha   90.00
_cell.angle_beta   90.00
_cell.angle_gamma   90.00
#
_symmetry.space_group_name_H-M   'P 1'
#
loop_
_entity.id
_entity.type
_entity.pdbx_description
1 polymer ?
#
loop_
_entity_poly.entity_id
_entity_poly.type
_entity_poly.pdbx_seq_one_letter_code
_entity_poly.pdbx_strand_id
1 'polypeptide(L)'
;MNKMYERYFTGVNAYTSGNARLLNQILESKSISAEEKILLIARKLFSLKKHVEAFDLLDKKTNFEDLFLDSERNYLLSNCHSYFSNWENAILYSEKAFLSYKNLKHKRGIFLSGYNLSAFFNRLGLQQISYKYLQEIISSVENEGQKALLARAFSCYYSTQSDYAKAGEQIQIAINKLKDMNFLDQVTTLSVGLDIFFRLKEFEKFDEVLKIIERTKMLRENVRLEFDRICYQMYKNNLYSSSFKPTKSILNSKEYHYKFMILSYLRDGEYKKAQQVWSKLCELMPQRYKDNFKCVIESDEKSLFMTLLFKFSKSSVELDDSLMEGKIKILYNELRKPGAFKRRENLIESIWKVDYDPSYDSRFYKLIERFKKVTGITLIKKNRCYSLSVIQKTG
;
A
#
# COMPACT_ATOMS: atom_id res chain seq x y z
N MET A 1 30.08 24.22 -4.71
CA MET A 1 29.72 23.67 -3.39
C MET A 1 30.37 24.58 -2.35
N ASN A 2 29.61 25.10 -1.39
CA ASN A 2 30.14 26.04 -0.40
C ASN A 2 31.10 25.27 0.53
N LYS A 3 32.39 25.66 0.58
CA LYS A 3 33.42 24.98 1.41
C LYS A 3 33.05 24.90 2.89
N MET A 4 32.13 25.78 3.33
CA MET A 4 31.64 25.91 4.69
C MET A 4 31.06 24.62 5.29
N TYR A 5 30.42 23.74 4.50
CA TYR A 5 29.70 22.55 5.01
C TYR A 5 30.30 21.21 4.56
N GLU A 6 31.54 21.19 4.09
CA GLU A 6 32.16 20.00 3.49
C GLU A 6 32.18 18.80 4.45
N ARG A 7 32.52 19.04 5.72
CA ARG A 7 32.56 17.97 6.73
C ARG A 7 31.16 17.48 7.11
N TYR A 8 30.18 18.37 7.20
CA TYR A 8 28.78 17.99 7.38
C TYR A 8 28.29 17.10 6.24
N PHE A 9 28.54 17.48 4.98
CA PHE A 9 28.18 16.65 3.83
C PHE A 9 28.90 15.31 3.80
N THR A 10 30.16 15.25 4.25
CA THR A 10 30.86 13.98 4.46
C THR A 10 30.11 13.10 5.47
N GLY A 11 29.60 13.69 6.55
CA GLY A 11 28.76 13.00 7.54
C GLY A 11 27.43 12.52 6.97
N VAL A 12 26.75 13.35 6.17
CA VAL A 12 25.52 12.97 5.48
C VAL A 12 25.78 11.79 4.53
N ASN A 13 26.88 11.82 3.77
CA ASN A 13 27.27 10.74 2.87
C ASN A 13 27.61 9.44 3.63
N ALA A 14 28.27 9.55 4.79
CA ALA A 14 28.54 8.42 5.67
C ALA A 14 27.24 7.79 6.18
N TYR A 15 26.25 8.61 6.56
CA TYR A 15 24.91 8.14 6.91
C TYR A 15 24.22 7.41 5.75
N THR A 16 24.16 8.01 4.56
CA THR A 16 23.45 7.43 3.41
C THR A 16 24.08 6.14 2.88
N SER A 17 25.39 6.00 3.02
CA SER A 17 26.15 4.80 2.63
C SER A 17 26.19 3.72 3.73
N GLY A 18 25.66 4.01 4.93
CA GLY A 18 25.71 3.09 6.07
C GLY A 18 27.10 2.97 6.73
N ASN A 19 28.03 3.88 6.45
CA ASN A 19 29.36 3.90 7.04
C ASN A 19 29.33 4.48 8.47
N ALA A 20 28.88 3.65 9.42
CA ALA A 20 28.73 4.03 10.83
C ALA A 20 30.05 4.48 11.47
N ARG A 21 31.18 3.87 11.09
CA ARG A 21 32.50 4.24 11.62
C ARG A 21 32.88 5.67 11.25
N LEU A 22 32.77 6.02 9.96
CA LEU A 22 33.07 7.37 9.49
C LEU A 22 32.12 8.40 10.09
N LEU A 23 30.82 8.07 10.21
CA LEU A 23 29.85 8.97 10.85
C LEU A 23 30.22 9.27 12.31
N ASN A 24 30.63 8.26 13.08
CA ASN A 24 31.06 8.45 14.46
C ASN A 24 32.33 9.31 14.55
N GLN A 25 33.32 9.07 13.69
CA GLN A 25 34.54 9.89 13.61
C GLN A 25 34.23 11.37 13.32
N ILE A 26 33.22 11.64 12.48
CA ILE A 26 32.80 13.01 12.18
C ILE A 26 32.11 13.65 13.38
N LEU A 27 31.24 12.91 14.08
CA LEU A 27 30.54 13.39 15.29
C LEU A 27 31.49 13.74 16.45
N GLU A 28 32.60 12.99 16.57
CA GLU A 28 33.66 13.22 17.56
C GLU A 28 34.56 14.41 17.18
N SER A 29 34.57 14.82 15.92
CA SER A 29 35.40 15.92 15.43
C SER A 29 35.03 17.27 16.07
N LYS A 30 36.03 18.12 16.27
CA LYS A 30 35.85 19.55 16.60
C LYS A 30 35.57 20.41 15.36
N SER A 31 35.69 19.84 14.16
CA SER A 31 35.56 20.54 12.87
C SER A 31 34.11 20.70 12.37
N ILE A 32 33.12 20.42 13.22
CA ILE A 32 31.70 20.61 12.92
C ILE A 32 31.02 21.35 14.08
N SER A 33 30.07 22.21 13.77
CA SER A 33 29.31 23.02 14.72
C SER A 33 28.38 22.17 15.58
N ALA A 34 27.85 22.76 16.65
CA ALA A 34 26.86 22.10 17.50
C ALA A 34 25.57 21.77 16.73
N GLU A 35 25.14 22.66 15.83
CA GLU A 35 23.97 22.47 14.97
C GLU A 35 24.18 21.33 13.96
N GLU A 36 25.35 21.29 13.30
CA GLU A 36 25.72 20.19 12.40
C GLU A 36 25.75 18.84 13.14
N LYS A 37 26.28 18.82 14.38
CA LYS A 37 26.26 17.63 15.24
C LYS A 37 24.83 17.17 15.53
N ILE A 38 23.93 18.08 15.90
CA ILE A 38 22.52 17.75 16.16
C ILE A 38 21.89 17.07 14.94
N LEU A 39 22.07 17.65 13.75
CA LEU A 39 21.52 17.13 12.50
C LEU A 39 22.09 15.74 12.14
N LEU A 40 23.37 15.51 12.37
CA LEU A 40 24.01 14.20 12.12
C LEU A 40 23.60 13.15 13.17
N ILE A 41 23.42 13.54 14.43
CA ILE A 41 22.89 12.66 15.48
C ILE A 41 21.45 12.25 15.15
N ALA A 42 20.60 13.18 14.71
CA ALA A 42 19.23 12.86 14.29
C ALA A 42 19.20 11.82 13.15
N ARG A 43 20.08 11.97 12.14
CA ARG A 43 20.24 10.97 11.06
C ARG A 43 20.72 9.62 11.59
N LYS A 44 21.67 9.60 12.52
CA LYS A 44 22.11 8.36 13.19
C LYS A 44 20.96 7.71 13.96
N LEU A 45 20.10 8.48 14.62
CA LEU A 45 18.92 7.94 15.30
C LEU A 45 17.91 7.35 14.30
N PHE A 46 17.74 7.93 13.11
CA PHE A 46 16.93 7.34 12.05
C PHE A 46 17.46 5.98 11.58
N SER A 47 18.77 5.82 11.38
CA SER A 47 19.33 4.51 11.00
C SER A 47 19.14 3.45 12.09
N LEU A 48 19.08 3.88 13.36
CA LEU A 48 18.77 3.05 14.52
C LEU A 48 17.27 2.89 14.79
N LYS A 49 16.39 3.40 13.91
CA LYS A 49 14.92 3.40 14.04
C LYS A 49 14.36 4.15 15.25
N LYS A 50 15.18 4.98 15.90
CA LYS A 50 14.83 5.80 17.08
C LYS A 50 14.21 7.14 16.66
N HIS A 51 13.08 7.08 15.94
CA HIS A 51 12.45 8.27 15.35
C HIS A 51 11.88 9.25 16.40
N VAL A 52 11.43 8.75 17.55
CA VAL A 52 10.95 9.58 18.66
C VAL A 52 12.10 10.38 19.28
N GLU A 53 13.22 9.72 19.60
CA GLU A 53 14.41 10.41 20.13
C GLU A 53 14.96 11.45 19.15
N ALA A 54 14.92 11.14 17.84
CA ALA A 54 15.32 12.09 16.79
C ALA A 54 14.38 13.29 16.72
N PHE A 55 13.07 13.07 16.83
CA PHE A 55 12.08 14.13 16.89
C PHE A 55 12.32 15.04 18.10
N ASP A 56 12.43 14.47 19.30
CA ASP A 56 12.65 15.24 20.54
C ASP A 56 13.94 16.08 20.47
N LEU A 57 14.99 15.54 19.87
CA LEU A 57 16.26 16.24 19.66
C LEU A 57 16.11 17.45 18.74
N LEU A 58 15.38 17.30 17.62
CA LEU A 58 15.19 18.35 16.62
C LEU A 58 14.17 19.40 17.06
N ASP A 59 13.12 18.98 17.78
CA ASP A 59 12.02 19.86 18.18
C ASP A 59 12.44 20.81 19.31
N LYS A 60 13.16 20.31 20.32
CA LYS A 60 13.65 21.10 21.47
C LYS A 60 14.58 22.26 21.11
N LYS A 61 15.20 22.22 19.93
CA LYS A 61 16.07 23.29 19.43
C LYS A 61 15.31 24.06 18.36
N THR A 62 14.55 25.07 18.78
CA THR A 62 13.63 25.79 17.90
C THR A 62 14.30 26.77 16.95
N ASN A 63 15.49 27.28 17.28
CA ASN A 63 16.14 28.35 16.52
C ASN A 63 17.56 27.95 16.13
N PHE A 64 17.72 27.48 14.90
CA PHE A 64 19.03 27.38 14.26
C PHE A 64 19.35 28.76 13.67
N GLU A 65 20.57 29.26 13.88
CA GLU A 65 20.95 30.60 13.40
C GLU A 65 21.22 30.61 11.89
N ASP A 66 21.83 29.54 11.38
CA ASP A 66 22.12 29.40 9.96
C ASP A 66 20.90 28.88 9.18
N LEU A 67 20.51 29.61 8.13
CA LEU A 67 19.34 29.28 7.31
C LEU A 67 19.45 27.91 6.63
N PHE A 68 20.66 27.50 6.21
CA PHE A 68 20.85 26.17 5.60
C PHE A 68 20.69 25.06 6.64
N LEU A 69 21.27 25.21 7.83
CA LEU A 69 21.15 24.23 8.91
C LEU A 69 19.70 24.16 9.45
N ASP A 70 18.98 25.29 9.56
CA ASP A 70 17.55 25.27 9.87
C ASP A 70 16.72 24.58 8.77
N SER A 71 17.08 24.77 7.49
CA SER A 71 16.44 24.06 6.38
C SER A 71 16.65 22.55 6.48
N GLU A 72 17.86 22.10 6.83
CA GLU A 72 18.16 20.68 7.05
C GLU A 72 17.41 20.15 8.28
N ARG A 73 17.23 20.94 9.34
CA ARG A 73 16.39 20.58 10.49
C ARG A 73 14.93 20.38 10.09
N ASN A 74 14.34 21.35 9.41
CA ASN A 74 12.96 21.29 8.94
C ASN A 74 12.73 20.09 8.00
N TYR A 75 13.68 19.80 7.11
CA TYR A 75 13.63 18.59 6.27
C TYR A 75 13.57 17.29 7.09
N LEU A 76 14.37 17.18 8.15
CA LEU A 76 14.36 16.01 9.04
C LEU A 76 13.09 15.92 9.90
N LEU A 77 12.60 17.04 10.42
CA LEU A 77 11.32 17.09 11.15
C LEU A 77 10.16 16.61 10.26
N SER A 78 10.16 17.02 8.99
CA SER A 78 9.23 16.51 7.98
C SER A 78 9.29 14.97 7.87
N ASN A 79 10.49 14.39 7.88
CA ASN A 79 10.67 12.94 7.84
C ASN A 79 10.17 12.25 9.11
N CYS A 80 10.34 12.86 10.29
CA CYS A 80 9.74 12.38 11.55
C CYS A 80 8.21 12.36 11.47
N HIS A 81 7.58 13.47 11.08
CA HIS A 81 6.13 13.55 10.98
C HIS A 81 5.56 12.57 9.95
N SER A 82 6.24 12.40 8.81
CA SER A 82 5.92 11.37 7.82
C SER A 82 6.02 9.96 8.41
N TYR A 83 6.99 9.70 9.28
CA TYR A 83 7.08 8.43 10.02
C TYR A 83 5.89 8.21 10.94
N PHE A 84 5.42 9.26 11.62
CA PHE A 84 4.23 9.21 12.47
C PHE A 84 2.90 9.34 11.70
N SER A 85 2.94 9.38 10.36
CA SER A 85 1.76 9.60 9.51
C SER A 85 0.98 10.89 9.82
N ASN A 86 1.65 11.90 10.37
CA ASN A 86 1.11 13.25 10.53
C ASN A 86 1.45 14.04 9.25
N TRP A 87 0.61 13.89 8.23
CA TRP A 87 0.90 14.38 6.88
C TRP A 87 0.90 15.90 6.79
N GLU A 88 0.03 16.56 7.55
CA GLU A 88 -0.11 18.01 7.61
C GLU A 88 1.18 18.65 8.13
N ASN A 89 1.71 18.17 9.26
CA ASN A 89 2.99 18.66 9.77
C ASN A 89 4.16 18.24 8.89
N ALA A 90 4.12 17.03 8.29
CA ALA A 90 5.15 16.62 7.33
C ALA A 90 5.23 17.60 6.14
N ILE A 91 4.09 18.04 5.60
CA ILE A 91 4.00 19.05 4.54
C ILE A 91 4.53 20.40 5.04
N LEU A 92 4.04 20.89 6.19
CA LEU A 92 4.44 22.18 6.75
C LEU A 92 5.97 22.31 6.86
N TYR A 93 6.62 21.32 7.48
CA TYR A 93 8.07 21.37 7.67
C TYR A 93 8.84 21.15 6.36
N SER A 94 8.32 20.33 5.45
CA SER A 94 8.97 20.11 4.15
C SER A 94 8.90 21.36 3.27
N GLU A 95 7.79 22.09 3.32
CA GLU A 95 7.59 23.35 2.59
C GLU A 95 8.50 24.47 3.13
N LYS A 96 8.63 24.60 4.45
CA LYS A 96 9.61 25.50 5.08
C LYS A 96 11.03 25.24 4.58
N ALA A 97 11.44 23.97 4.54
CA ALA A 97 12.74 23.57 4.02
C ALA A 97 12.87 23.89 2.52
N PHE A 98 11.85 23.55 1.72
CA PHE A 98 11.85 23.77 0.27
C PHE A 98 12.02 25.24 -0.10
N LEU A 99 11.24 26.13 0.50
CA LEU A 99 11.31 27.57 0.26
C LEU A 99 12.68 28.14 0.65
N SER A 100 13.22 27.72 1.79
CA SER A 100 14.53 28.16 2.26
C SER A 100 15.66 27.65 1.35
N TYR A 101 15.60 26.40 0.87
CA TYR A 101 16.56 25.91 -0.12
C TYR A 101 16.46 26.62 -1.47
N LYS A 102 15.26 27.05 -1.91
CA LYS A 102 15.11 27.88 -3.11
C LYS A 102 15.81 29.23 -2.93
N ASN A 103 15.63 29.86 -1.77
CA ASN A 103 16.34 31.12 -1.43
C ASN A 103 17.86 30.95 -1.45
N LEU A 104 18.34 29.84 -0.90
CA LEU A 104 19.77 29.47 -0.88
C LEU A 104 20.29 28.92 -2.22
N LYS A 105 19.43 28.72 -3.23
CA LYS A 105 19.75 28.05 -4.51
C LYS A 105 20.42 26.68 -4.32
N HIS A 106 20.06 25.96 -3.25
CA HIS A 106 20.66 24.68 -2.88
C HIS A 106 19.92 23.51 -3.55
N LYS A 107 20.36 23.14 -4.76
CA LYS A 107 19.70 22.14 -5.64
C LYS A 107 19.33 20.83 -4.95
N ARG A 108 20.27 20.17 -4.25
CA ARG A 108 19.98 18.94 -3.49
C ARG A 108 18.81 19.12 -2.51
N GLY A 109 18.81 20.23 -1.77
CA GLY A 109 17.77 20.51 -0.78
C GLY A 109 16.41 20.76 -1.44
N ILE A 110 16.38 21.54 -2.53
CA ILE A 110 15.18 21.78 -3.35
C ILE A 110 14.61 20.44 -3.85
N PHE A 111 15.46 19.59 -4.43
CA PHE A 111 15.04 18.28 -4.92
C PHE A 111 14.45 17.42 -3.80
N LEU A 112 15.17 17.22 -2.69
CA LEU A 112 14.74 16.30 -1.63
C LEU A 112 13.45 16.74 -0.92
N SER A 113 13.31 18.04 -0.66
CA SER A 113 12.10 18.58 0.00
C SER A 113 10.91 18.61 -0.95
N GLY A 114 11.08 19.07 -2.20
CA GLY A 114 10.00 19.03 -3.20
C GLY A 114 9.58 17.60 -3.56
N TYR A 115 10.53 16.65 -3.57
CA TYR A 115 10.23 15.23 -3.72
C TYR A 115 9.31 14.72 -2.61
N ASN A 116 9.65 15.02 -1.34
CA ASN A 116 8.82 14.66 -0.20
C ASN A 116 7.44 15.30 -0.27
N LEU A 117 7.37 16.60 -0.58
CA LEU A 117 6.10 17.32 -0.76
C LEU A 117 5.21 16.64 -1.79
N SER A 118 5.77 16.27 -2.95
CA SER A 118 5.03 15.55 -3.99
C SER A 118 4.42 14.25 -3.44
N ALA A 119 5.22 13.47 -2.72
CA ALA A 119 4.76 12.21 -2.12
C ALA A 119 3.68 12.44 -1.05
N PHE A 120 3.80 13.48 -0.23
CA PHE A 120 2.84 13.76 0.84
C PHE A 120 1.51 14.28 0.29
N PHE A 121 1.54 15.19 -0.67
CA PHE A 121 0.32 15.64 -1.36
C PHE A 121 -0.36 14.49 -2.12
N ASN A 122 0.41 13.61 -2.75
CA ASN A 122 -0.14 12.41 -3.38
C ASN A 122 -0.85 11.51 -2.36
N ARG A 123 -0.28 11.30 -1.17
CA ARG A 123 -0.90 10.51 -0.08
C ARG A 123 -2.22 11.09 0.42
N LEU A 124 -2.39 12.42 0.36
CA LEU A 124 -3.62 13.13 0.73
C LEU A 124 -4.63 13.24 -0.42
N GLY A 125 -4.33 12.67 -1.60
CA GLY A 125 -5.21 12.77 -2.76
C GLY A 125 -5.22 14.15 -3.40
N LEU A 126 -4.19 14.96 -3.20
CA LEU A 126 -4.02 16.30 -3.79
C LEU A 126 -3.10 16.23 -5.02
N GLN A 127 -3.54 15.52 -6.07
CA GLN A 127 -2.66 15.11 -7.17
C GLN A 127 -2.13 16.30 -7.99
N GLN A 128 -2.92 17.36 -8.18
CA GLN A 128 -2.50 18.54 -8.94
C GLN A 128 -1.35 19.28 -8.24
N ILE A 129 -1.43 19.43 -6.91
CA ILE A 129 -0.37 20.04 -6.10
C ILE A 129 0.88 19.14 -6.12
N SER A 130 0.69 17.83 -5.96
CA SER A 130 1.77 16.85 -6.10
C SER A 130 2.51 17.00 -7.44
N TYR A 131 1.78 17.13 -8.55
CA TYR A 131 2.37 17.27 -9.88
C TYR A 131 3.14 18.56 -10.05
N LYS A 132 2.61 19.69 -9.54
CA LYS A 132 3.30 20.98 -9.55
C LYS A 132 4.68 20.87 -8.89
N TYR A 133 4.77 20.24 -7.72
CA TYR A 133 6.06 20.03 -7.06
C TYR A 133 7.02 19.13 -7.86
N LEU A 134 6.51 18.08 -8.53
CA LEU A 134 7.33 17.25 -9.42
C LEU A 134 7.91 18.05 -10.58
N GLN A 135 7.13 18.94 -11.18
CA GLN A 135 7.60 19.81 -12.26
C GLN A 135 8.65 20.81 -11.75
N GLU A 136 8.43 21.41 -10.58
CA GLU A 136 9.36 22.40 -10.01
C GLU A 136 10.75 21.84 -9.69
N ILE A 137 10.86 20.56 -9.32
CA ILE A 137 12.15 19.95 -8.93
C ILE A 137 12.98 19.39 -10.09
N ILE A 138 12.45 19.34 -11.32
CA ILE A 138 13.16 18.75 -12.49
C ILE A 138 14.52 19.42 -12.70
N SER A 139 14.57 20.75 -12.64
CA SER A 139 15.81 21.52 -12.84
C SER A 139 16.82 21.39 -11.70
N SER A 140 16.42 20.79 -10.58
CA SER A 140 17.24 20.57 -9.38
C SER A 140 17.80 19.16 -9.29
N VAL A 141 17.57 18.32 -10.30
CA VAL A 141 18.15 16.97 -10.39
C VAL A 141 19.64 17.05 -10.75
N GLU A 142 20.48 16.42 -9.93
CA GLU A 142 21.95 16.48 -10.03
C GLU A 142 22.60 15.13 -10.37
N ASN A 143 21.89 14.00 -10.19
CA ASN A 143 22.44 12.67 -10.43
C ASN A 143 21.40 11.65 -10.89
N GLU A 144 21.87 10.48 -11.33
CA GLU A 144 21.03 9.39 -11.84
C GLU A 144 20.09 8.81 -10.78
N GLY A 145 20.53 8.73 -9.52
CA GLY A 145 19.67 8.30 -8.40
C GLY A 145 18.46 9.22 -8.22
N GLN A 146 18.67 10.53 -8.29
CA GLN A 146 17.59 11.52 -8.24
C GLN A 146 16.67 11.47 -9.48
N LYS A 147 17.21 11.25 -10.68
CA LYS A 147 16.38 10.99 -11.89
C LYS A 147 15.48 9.78 -11.68
N ALA A 148 16.02 8.71 -11.09
CA ALA A 148 15.28 7.49 -10.85
C ALA A 148 14.21 7.66 -9.75
N LEU A 149 14.51 8.42 -8.70
CA LEU A 149 13.52 8.83 -7.69
C LEU A 149 12.38 9.64 -8.31
N LEU A 150 12.71 10.60 -9.17
CA LEU A 150 11.74 11.42 -9.88
C LEU A 150 10.84 10.57 -10.78
N ALA A 151 11.41 9.62 -11.53
CA ALA A 151 10.65 8.66 -12.33
C ALA A 151 9.70 7.82 -11.47
N ARG A 152 10.15 7.34 -10.29
CA ARG A 152 9.25 6.67 -9.32
C ARG A 152 8.07 7.54 -8.92
N ALA A 153 8.28 8.82 -8.64
CA ALA A 153 7.18 9.70 -8.22
C ALA A 153 6.23 10.05 -9.37
N PHE A 154 6.74 10.22 -10.60
CA PHE A 154 5.88 10.31 -11.79
C PHE A 154 5.06 9.05 -12.02
N SER A 155 5.63 7.87 -11.75
CA SER A 155 4.89 6.61 -11.81
C SER A 155 3.70 6.61 -10.83
N CYS A 156 3.92 7.02 -9.58
CA CYS A 156 2.82 7.17 -8.61
C CYS A 156 1.77 8.18 -9.09
N TYR A 157 2.19 9.33 -9.63
CA TYR A 157 1.27 10.32 -10.19
C TYR A 157 0.42 9.73 -11.33
N TYR A 158 1.03 9.14 -12.37
CA TYR A 158 0.29 8.56 -13.49
C TYR A 158 -0.63 7.42 -13.06
N SER A 159 -0.20 6.60 -12.10
CA SER A 159 -1.05 5.56 -11.49
C SER A 159 -2.30 6.16 -10.86
N THR A 160 -2.18 7.29 -10.15
CA THR A 160 -3.37 7.96 -9.56
C THR A 160 -4.36 8.47 -10.61
N GLN A 161 -3.87 8.81 -11.81
CA GLN A 161 -4.68 9.21 -12.96
C GLN A 161 -5.19 8.02 -13.78
N SER A 162 -4.99 6.78 -13.31
CA SER A 162 -5.29 5.55 -14.05
C SER A 162 -4.55 5.40 -15.40
N ASP A 163 -3.49 6.19 -15.64
CA ASP A 163 -2.60 6.05 -16.80
C ASP A 163 -1.50 5.03 -16.47
N TYR A 164 -1.91 3.75 -16.38
CA TYR A 164 -1.01 2.67 -15.95
C TYR A 164 0.11 2.40 -16.96
N ALA A 165 -0.10 2.69 -18.24
CA ALA A 165 0.93 2.55 -19.27
C ALA A 165 2.10 3.50 -19.00
N LYS A 166 1.82 4.80 -18.84
CA LYS A 166 2.88 5.76 -18.46
C LYS A 166 3.44 5.48 -17.08
N ALA A 167 2.61 5.04 -16.13
CA ALA A 167 3.11 4.64 -14.82
C ALA A 167 4.13 3.48 -14.92
N GLY A 168 3.87 2.51 -15.80
CA GLY A 168 4.73 1.39 -16.15
C GLY A 168 6.06 1.82 -16.76
N GLU A 169 6.02 2.71 -17.75
CA GLU A 169 7.22 3.29 -18.37
C GLU A 169 8.12 3.96 -17.33
N GLN A 170 7.52 4.81 -16.48
CA GLN A 170 8.25 5.56 -15.46
C GLN A 170 8.84 4.65 -14.37
N ILE A 171 8.11 3.62 -13.92
CA ILE A 171 8.65 2.71 -12.91
C ILE A 171 9.76 1.82 -13.49
N GLN A 172 9.68 1.46 -14.77
CA GLN A 172 10.75 0.74 -15.45
C GLN A 172 12.03 1.58 -15.54
N ILE A 173 11.92 2.89 -15.83
CA ILE A 173 13.06 3.82 -15.80
C ILE A 173 13.70 3.83 -14.41
N ALA A 174 12.89 3.88 -13.34
CA ALA A 174 13.38 3.88 -11.97
C ALA A 174 14.06 2.55 -11.61
N ILE A 175 13.46 1.41 -11.98
CA ILE A 175 13.99 0.06 -11.71
C ILE A 175 15.32 -0.18 -12.45
N ASN A 176 15.47 0.30 -13.68
CA ASN A 176 16.71 0.17 -14.44
C ASN A 176 17.90 0.93 -13.81
N LYS A 177 17.62 1.82 -12.83
CA LYS A 177 18.60 2.67 -12.14
C LYS A 177 18.68 2.39 -10.64
N LEU A 178 18.23 1.23 -10.17
CA LEU A 178 18.27 0.88 -8.74
C LEU A 178 19.67 1.00 -8.14
N LYS A 179 20.71 0.61 -8.88
CA LYS A 179 22.11 0.70 -8.43
C LYS A 179 22.56 2.13 -8.08
N ASP A 180 21.89 3.14 -8.62
CA ASP A 180 22.21 4.56 -8.41
C ASP A 180 21.45 5.14 -7.20
N MET A 181 20.59 4.35 -6.55
CA MET A 181 19.84 4.73 -5.36
C MET A 181 20.45 4.10 -4.10
N ASN A 182 20.22 4.72 -2.93
CA ASN A 182 20.47 4.02 -1.67
C ASN A 182 19.49 2.84 -1.51
N PHE A 183 19.85 1.90 -0.64
CA PHE A 183 19.11 0.67 -0.43
C PHE A 183 17.62 0.87 -0.06
N LEU A 184 17.29 1.88 0.76
CA LEU A 184 15.91 2.15 1.16
C LEU A 184 15.06 2.63 -0.03
N ASP A 185 15.63 3.48 -0.87
CA ASP A 185 15.00 3.97 -2.08
C ASP A 185 14.82 2.87 -3.13
N GLN A 186 15.78 1.94 -3.24
CA GLN A 186 15.64 0.75 -4.09
C GLN A 186 14.41 -0.08 -3.68
N VAL A 187 14.34 -0.43 -2.41
CA VAL A 187 13.22 -1.18 -1.82
C VAL A 187 11.88 -0.48 -2.05
N THR A 188 11.84 0.83 -1.84
CA THR A 188 10.62 1.62 -2.01
C THR A 188 10.19 1.67 -3.48
N THR A 189 11.15 1.77 -4.40
CA THR A 189 10.92 1.71 -5.85
C THR A 189 10.34 0.38 -6.27
N LEU A 190 10.93 -0.72 -5.82
CA LEU A 190 10.43 -2.06 -6.08
C LEU A 190 9.00 -2.25 -5.51
N SER A 191 8.73 -1.71 -4.31
CA SER A 191 7.39 -1.80 -3.70
C SER A 191 6.32 -1.05 -4.50
N VAL A 192 6.66 0.09 -5.11
CA VAL A 192 5.78 0.77 -6.08
C VAL A 192 5.63 -0.06 -7.34
N GLY A 193 6.73 -0.64 -7.85
CA GLY A 193 6.72 -1.54 -9.00
C GLY A 193 5.73 -2.69 -8.87
N LEU A 194 5.62 -3.33 -7.70
CA LEU A 194 4.62 -4.37 -7.46
C LEU A 194 3.20 -3.90 -7.76
N ASP A 195 2.80 -2.74 -7.22
CA ASP A 195 1.44 -2.22 -7.43
C ASP A 195 1.19 -1.91 -8.91
N ILE A 196 2.17 -1.30 -9.59
CA ILE A 196 2.06 -0.94 -11.02
C ILE A 196 2.00 -2.18 -11.92
N PHE A 197 2.90 -3.14 -11.74
CA PHE A 197 2.92 -4.36 -12.55
C PHE A 197 1.67 -5.21 -12.32
N PHE A 198 1.12 -5.24 -11.11
CA PHE A 198 -0.17 -5.86 -10.87
C PHE A 198 -1.30 -5.18 -11.66
N ARG A 199 -1.39 -3.84 -11.61
CA ARG A 199 -2.40 -3.06 -12.34
C ARG A 199 -2.30 -3.20 -13.86
N LEU A 200 -1.07 -3.34 -14.37
CA LEU A 200 -0.78 -3.63 -15.78
C LEU A 200 -1.00 -5.10 -16.17
N LYS A 201 -1.24 -6.00 -15.19
CA LYS A 201 -1.29 -7.45 -15.39
C LYS A 201 0.02 -8.06 -15.89
N GLU A 202 1.15 -7.39 -15.68
CA GLU A 202 2.49 -7.90 -15.97
C GLU A 202 2.97 -8.82 -14.84
N PHE A 203 2.31 -9.97 -14.68
CA PHE A 203 2.50 -10.84 -13.52
C PHE A 203 3.90 -11.46 -13.41
N GLU A 204 4.59 -11.65 -14.54
CA GLU A 204 5.97 -12.14 -14.54
C GLU A 204 6.92 -11.13 -13.87
N LYS A 205 6.84 -9.85 -14.26
CA LYS A 205 7.61 -8.78 -13.62
C LYS A 205 7.23 -8.58 -12.15
N PHE A 206 5.94 -8.72 -11.83
CA PHE A 206 5.48 -8.72 -10.44
C PHE A 206 6.18 -9.81 -9.62
N ASP A 207 6.21 -11.05 -10.11
CA ASP A 207 6.87 -12.17 -9.43
C ASP A 207 8.38 -11.95 -9.27
N GLU A 208 9.05 -11.39 -10.28
CA GLU A 208 10.48 -11.05 -10.23
C GLU A 208 10.78 -10.02 -9.14
N VAL A 209 10.03 -8.91 -9.13
CA VAL A 209 10.18 -7.85 -8.12
C VAL A 209 9.89 -8.38 -6.72
N LEU A 210 8.85 -9.21 -6.56
CA LEU A 210 8.49 -9.78 -5.26
C LEU A 210 9.62 -10.62 -4.69
N LYS A 211 10.25 -11.47 -5.52
CA LYS A 211 11.41 -12.29 -5.12
C LYS A 211 12.61 -11.44 -4.67
N ILE A 212 12.85 -10.30 -5.33
CA ILE A 212 13.93 -9.39 -4.94
C ILE A 212 13.64 -8.79 -3.58
N ILE A 213 12.44 -8.22 -3.39
CA ILE A 213 12.02 -7.59 -2.15
C ILE A 213 12.08 -8.56 -0.97
N GLU A 214 11.61 -9.80 -1.13
CA GLU A 214 11.60 -10.80 -0.04
C GLU A 214 13.00 -11.10 0.52
N ARG A 215 14.06 -10.93 -0.28
CA ARG A 215 15.45 -11.14 0.15
C ARG A 215 16.01 -9.98 0.98
N THR A 216 15.41 -8.79 0.91
CA THR A 216 15.99 -7.56 1.48
C THR A 216 15.91 -7.44 3.00
N LYS A 217 15.12 -8.30 3.70
CA LYS A 217 14.96 -8.39 5.18
C LYS A 217 14.66 -7.08 5.95
N MET A 218 14.61 -5.94 5.26
CA MET A 218 14.49 -4.60 5.82
C MET A 218 13.40 -3.86 5.07
N LEU A 219 12.15 -3.98 5.52
CA LEU A 219 11.07 -3.18 4.95
C LEU A 219 10.36 -2.44 6.08
N ARG A 220 10.49 -1.11 6.06
CA ARG A 220 9.60 -0.21 6.81
C ARG A 220 8.13 -0.50 6.47
N GLU A 221 7.88 -0.98 5.26
CA GLU A 221 6.60 -1.42 4.71
C GLU A 221 6.38 -2.94 4.86
N ASN A 222 7.07 -3.64 5.78
CA ASN A 222 7.01 -5.11 5.93
C ASN A 222 5.57 -5.61 6.03
N VAL A 223 4.72 -4.96 6.83
CA VAL A 223 3.32 -5.37 7.01
C VAL A 223 2.53 -5.29 5.70
N ARG A 224 2.75 -4.22 4.92
CA ARG A 224 2.15 -4.06 3.59
C ARG A 224 2.56 -5.19 2.66
N LEU A 225 3.85 -5.45 2.57
CA LEU A 225 4.40 -6.45 1.65
C LEU A 225 3.97 -7.86 2.02
N GLU A 226 3.91 -8.19 3.32
CA GLU A 226 3.32 -9.43 3.80
C GLU A 226 1.85 -9.57 3.40
N PHE A 227 1.07 -8.50 3.55
CA PHE A 227 -0.34 -8.47 3.18
C PHE A 227 -0.53 -8.60 1.65
N ASP A 228 0.21 -7.83 0.86
CA ASP A 228 0.16 -7.85 -0.60
C ASP A 228 0.58 -9.24 -1.12
N ARG A 229 1.56 -9.90 -0.51
CA ARG A 229 1.92 -11.29 -0.84
C ARG A 229 0.77 -12.26 -0.59
N ILE A 230 0.11 -12.19 0.57
CA ILE A 230 -1.04 -13.04 0.88
C ILE A 230 -2.14 -12.80 -0.15
N CYS A 231 -2.43 -11.53 -0.46
CA CYS A 231 -3.42 -11.17 -1.46
C CYS A 231 -3.06 -11.70 -2.86
N TYR A 232 -1.80 -11.59 -3.25
CA TYR A 232 -1.36 -12.07 -4.55
C TYR A 232 -1.44 -13.60 -4.65
N GLN A 233 -1.08 -14.31 -3.58
CA GLN A 233 -1.28 -15.76 -3.48
C GLN A 233 -2.76 -16.14 -3.52
N MET A 234 -3.65 -15.40 -2.84
CA MET A 234 -5.10 -15.60 -2.97
C MET A 234 -5.54 -15.40 -4.42
N TYR A 235 -5.05 -14.35 -5.09
CA TYR A 235 -5.38 -14.04 -6.48
C TYR A 235 -4.95 -15.16 -7.43
N LYS A 236 -3.75 -15.72 -7.27
CA LYS A 236 -3.15 -16.76 -8.14
C LYS A 236 -3.63 -18.18 -7.83
N ASN A 237 -3.63 -18.56 -6.55
CA ASN A 237 -3.79 -19.95 -6.09
C ASN A 237 -5.21 -20.25 -5.60
N ASN A 238 -6.20 -19.79 -6.36
CA ASN A 238 -7.60 -20.19 -6.19
C ASN A 238 -8.22 -19.67 -4.86
N LEU A 239 -8.22 -18.32 -4.71
CA LEU A 239 -9.01 -17.34 -3.92
C LEU A 239 -9.62 -17.72 -2.56
N TYR A 240 -9.99 -18.98 -2.37
CA TYR A 240 -10.87 -19.50 -1.32
C TYR A 240 -10.18 -20.54 -0.43
N SER A 241 -8.84 -20.64 -0.46
CA SER A 241 -8.15 -21.51 0.49
C SER A 241 -8.29 -20.97 1.91
N SER A 242 -8.70 -21.81 2.86
CA SER A 242 -8.72 -21.50 4.30
C SER A 242 -7.32 -21.51 4.92
N SER A 243 -6.29 -21.88 4.15
CA SER A 243 -4.90 -21.94 4.62
C SER A 243 -4.25 -20.57 4.80
N PHE A 244 -4.83 -19.50 4.26
CA PHE A 244 -4.29 -18.15 4.44
C PHE A 244 -4.58 -17.63 5.85
N LYS A 245 -3.52 -17.51 6.65
CA LYS A 245 -3.56 -16.96 8.01
C LYS A 245 -2.79 -15.64 8.06
N PRO A 246 -3.27 -14.65 8.83
CA PRO A 246 -2.54 -13.40 9.01
C PRO A 246 -1.31 -13.65 9.89
N THR A 247 -0.23 -12.92 9.61
CA THR A 247 0.95 -12.88 10.47
C THR A 247 0.69 -12.02 11.71
N LYS A 248 1.52 -12.16 12.75
CA LYS A 248 1.44 -11.31 13.97
C LYS A 248 1.59 -9.82 13.65
N SER A 249 2.45 -9.49 12.69
CA SER A 249 2.64 -8.13 12.15
C SER A 249 1.37 -7.55 11.56
N ILE A 250 0.64 -8.32 10.75
CA ILE A 250 -0.66 -7.90 10.20
C ILE A 250 -1.68 -7.71 11.32
N LEU A 251 -1.76 -8.63 12.28
CA LEU A 251 -2.68 -8.52 13.43
C LEU A 251 -2.42 -7.27 14.28
N ASN A 252 -1.15 -6.87 14.42
CA ASN A 252 -0.77 -5.69 15.19
C ASN A 252 -0.95 -4.36 14.43
N SER A 253 -1.23 -4.41 13.12
CA SER A 253 -1.47 -3.21 12.30
C SER A 253 -2.96 -3.01 12.09
N LYS A 254 -3.52 -1.89 12.58
CA LYS A 254 -4.96 -1.59 12.45
C LYS A 254 -5.45 -1.66 11.00
N GLU A 255 -4.77 -0.98 10.08
CA GLU A 255 -5.16 -0.93 8.66
C GLU A 255 -5.15 -2.33 8.02
N TYR A 256 -4.01 -3.02 8.07
CA TYR A 256 -3.85 -4.30 7.38
C TYR A 256 -4.65 -5.42 8.07
N HIS A 257 -4.86 -5.34 9.38
CA HIS A 257 -5.77 -6.21 10.10
C HIS A 257 -7.21 -6.08 9.58
N TYR A 258 -7.73 -4.85 9.48
CA TYR A 258 -9.07 -4.63 8.94
C TYR A 258 -9.19 -5.09 7.50
N LYS A 259 -8.23 -4.77 6.63
CA LYS A 259 -8.20 -5.26 5.24
C LYS A 259 -8.25 -6.78 5.18
N PHE A 260 -7.46 -7.48 5.98
CA PHE A 260 -7.45 -8.94 6.04
C PHE A 260 -8.78 -9.51 6.55
N MET A 261 -9.38 -8.92 7.58
CA MET A 261 -10.69 -9.33 8.10
C MET A 261 -11.80 -9.15 7.07
N ILE A 262 -11.80 -8.04 6.33
CA ILE A 262 -12.79 -7.78 5.27
C ILE A 262 -12.71 -8.87 4.21
N LEU A 263 -11.52 -9.18 3.70
CA LEU A 263 -11.35 -10.27 2.72
C LEU A 263 -11.77 -11.63 3.31
N SER A 264 -11.44 -11.90 4.56
CA SER A 264 -11.79 -13.17 5.23
C SER A 264 -13.30 -13.32 5.42
N TYR A 265 -13.99 -12.28 5.89
CA TYR A 265 -15.44 -12.28 6.05
C TYR A 265 -16.17 -12.38 4.72
N LEU A 266 -15.73 -11.64 3.69
CA LEU A 266 -16.31 -11.77 2.35
C LEU A 266 -16.07 -13.18 1.78
N ARG A 267 -14.87 -13.75 1.98
CA ARG A 267 -14.54 -15.13 1.60
C ARG A 267 -15.41 -16.17 2.33
N ASP A 268 -15.76 -15.91 3.58
CA ASP A 268 -16.55 -16.82 4.40
C ASP A 268 -18.07 -16.55 4.28
N GLY A 269 -18.46 -15.60 3.41
CA GLY A 269 -19.86 -15.24 3.14
C GLY A 269 -20.52 -14.36 4.21
N GLU A 270 -19.75 -13.85 5.17
CA GLU A 270 -20.16 -13.01 6.31
C GLU A 270 -20.24 -11.52 5.93
N TYR A 271 -21.04 -11.18 4.92
CA TYR A 271 -21.10 -9.84 4.33
C TYR A 271 -21.38 -8.71 5.34
N LYS A 272 -22.32 -8.91 6.27
CA LYS A 272 -22.63 -7.90 7.31
C LYS A 272 -21.43 -7.59 8.20
N LYS A 273 -20.65 -8.61 8.60
CA LYS A 273 -19.43 -8.39 9.38
C LYS A 273 -18.35 -7.68 8.55
N ALA A 274 -18.23 -8.03 7.27
CA ALA A 274 -17.33 -7.31 6.36
C ALA A 274 -17.69 -5.81 6.25
N GLN A 275 -18.98 -5.47 6.15
CA GLN A 275 -19.44 -4.07 6.12
C GLN A 275 -19.14 -3.33 7.43
N GLN A 276 -19.32 -3.99 8.58
CA GLN A 276 -18.98 -3.41 9.89
C GLN A 276 -17.48 -3.09 10.00
N VAL A 277 -16.61 -4.00 9.54
CA VAL A 277 -15.16 -3.76 9.54
C VAL A 277 -14.76 -2.72 8.49
N TRP A 278 -15.43 -2.71 7.33
CA TRP A 278 -15.23 -1.67 6.30
C TRP A 278 -15.52 -0.27 6.85
N SER A 279 -16.60 -0.11 7.60
CA SER A 279 -16.95 1.18 8.22
C SER A 279 -15.83 1.67 9.16
N LYS A 280 -15.25 0.76 9.96
CA LYS A 280 -14.07 1.08 10.80
C LYS A 280 -12.83 1.44 9.99
N LEU A 281 -12.64 0.82 8.82
CA LEU A 281 -11.54 1.16 7.91
C LEU A 281 -11.75 2.54 7.26
N CYS A 282 -12.99 2.90 6.92
CA CYS A 282 -13.36 4.25 6.47
C CYS A 282 -13.10 5.30 7.55
N GLU A 283 -13.47 5.04 8.81
CA GLU A 283 -13.16 5.94 9.94
C GLU A 283 -11.65 6.10 10.15
N LEU A 284 -10.88 5.02 10.01
CA LEU A 284 -9.43 5.04 10.15
C LEU A 284 -8.74 5.78 8.99
N MET A 285 -9.29 5.71 7.78
CA MET A 285 -8.68 6.24 6.55
C MET A 285 -9.72 6.93 5.64
N PRO A 286 -10.36 8.02 6.10
CA PRO A 286 -11.45 8.69 5.38
C PRO A 286 -11.00 9.30 4.05
N GLN A 287 -9.72 9.61 3.91
CA GLN A 287 -9.11 10.11 2.68
C GLN A 287 -8.94 9.03 1.58
N ARG A 288 -9.10 7.75 1.92
CA ARG A 288 -8.93 6.63 0.97
C ARG A 288 -10.19 5.85 0.70
N TYR A 289 -11.03 5.64 1.70
CA TYR A 289 -12.17 4.75 1.62
C TYR A 289 -13.47 5.46 1.97
N LYS A 290 -14.54 5.13 1.26
CA LYS A 290 -15.90 5.60 1.51
C LYS A 290 -16.87 4.41 1.55
N ASP A 291 -18.12 4.67 1.89
CA ASP A 291 -19.13 3.63 2.05
C ASP A 291 -19.29 2.71 0.83
N ASN A 292 -19.90 1.55 1.08
CA ASN A 292 -20.23 0.55 0.05
C ASN A 292 -19.00 -0.01 -0.68
N PHE A 293 -17.89 -0.24 0.04
CA PHE A 293 -16.68 -0.82 -0.52
C PHE A 293 -16.07 -0.01 -1.67
N LYS A 294 -16.13 1.32 -1.61
CA LYS A 294 -15.60 2.22 -2.65
C LYS A 294 -14.36 2.97 -2.18
N CYS A 295 -13.50 3.31 -3.12
CA CYS A 295 -12.38 4.22 -2.86
C CYS A 295 -12.81 5.68 -3.07
N VAL A 296 -12.15 6.59 -2.37
CA VAL A 296 -12.24 8.03 -2.63
C VAL A 296 -11.51 8.34 -3.95
N ILE A 297 -10.31 7.78 -4.11
CA ILE A 297 -9.52 7.86 -5.34
C ILE A 297 -9.86 6.65 -6.22
N GLU A 298 -10.42 6.89 -7.41
CA GLU A 298 -10.90 5.82 -8.31
C GLU A 298 -9.79 4.83 -8.72
N SER A 299 -8.57 5.32 -8.95
CA SER A 299 -7.46 4.43 -9.31
C SER A 299 -7.19 3.38 -8.24
N ASP A 300 -7.39 3.65 -6.94
CA ASP A 300 -7.18 2.67 -5.87
C ASP A 300 -8.11 1.45 -5.97
N GLU A 301 -9.22 1.54 -6.71
CA GLU A 301 -10.13 0.42 -6.99
C GLU A 301 -9.45 -0.71 -7.78
N LYS A 302 -8.35 -0.41 -8.51
CA LYS A 302 -7.55 -1.39 -9.23
C LYS A 302 -6.37 -1.95 -8.43
N SER A 303 -6.22 -1.53 -7.18
CA SER A 303 -5.23 -2.15 -6.28
C SER A 303 -5.51 -3.64 -6.07
N LEU A 304 -4.50 -4.38 -5.65
CA LEU A 304 -4.62 -5.81 -5.38
C LEU A 304 -5.69 -6.15 -4.33
N PHE A 305 -5.75 -5.39 -3.23
CA PHE A 305 -6.78 -5.53 -2.20
C PHE A 305 -8.19 -5.31 -2.77
N MET A 306 -8.42 -4.20 -3.47
CA MET A 306 -9.73 -3.87 -4.01
C MET A 306 -10.15 -4.87 -5.10
N THR A 307 -9.20 -5.34 -5.91
CA THR A 307 -9.45 -6.39 -6.90
C THR A 307 -9.97 -7.67 -6.25
N LEU A 308 -9.36 -8.11 -5.14
CA LEU A 308 -9.85 -9.25 -4.38
C LEU A 308 -11.20 -8.97 -3.72
N LEU A 309 -11.33 -7.80 -3.11
CA LEU A 309 -12.56 -7.39 -2.45
C LEU A 309 -13.74 -7.46 -3.43
N PHE A 310 -13.61 -6.88 -4.62
CA PHE A 310 -14.65 -6.92 -5.64
C PHE A 310 -14.90 -8.31 -6.18
N LYS A 311 -13.86 -9.16 -6.29
CA LYS A 311 -14.04 -10.57 -6.64
C LYS A 311 -14.86 -11.32 -5.58
N PHE A 312 -14.73 -10.99 -4.30
CA PHE A 312 -15.53 -11.59 -3.24
C PHE A 312 -16.89 -10.93 -3.01
N SER A 313 -17.04 -9.66 -3.36
CA SER A 313 -18.26 -8.89 -3.09
C SER A 313 -19.29 -8.96 -4.23
N LYS A 314 -18.89 -9.23 -5.47
CA LYS A 314 -19.83 -9.33 -6.60
C LYS A 314 -20.67 -10.61 -6.50
N SER A 315 -21.99 -10.46 -6.59
CA SER A 315 -22.93 -11.54 -6.91
C SER A 315 -22.65 -12.02 -8.33
N SER A 316 -22.28 -13.29 -8.51
CA SER A 316 -21.75 -13.77 -9.78
C SER A 316 -22.79 -14.05 -10.87
N VAL A 317 -24.10 -13.99 -10.59
CA VAL A 317 -25.12 -14.43 -11.56
C VAL A 317 -26.45 -13.68 -11.39
N GLU A 318 -26.86 -12.94 -12.41
CA GLU A 318 -28.26 -12.58 -12.67
C GLU A 318 -28.81 -13.54 -13.72
N LEU A 319 -29.75 -14.38 -13.32
CA LEU A 319 -30.54 -15.22 -14.21
C LEU A 319 -32.00 -14.87 -13.99
N ASP A 320 -32.79 -15.06 -15.03
CA ASP A 320 -34.23 -15.02 -14.92
C ASP A 320 -34.68 -16.16 -13.97
N ASP A 321 -35.17 -15.77 -12.79
CA ASP A 321 -35.60 -16.69 -11.73
C ASP A 321 -37.06 -17.18 -11.92
N SER A 322 -37.66 -16.83 -13.07
CA SER A 322 -39.01 -17.20 -13.48
C SER A 322 -39.20 -18.71 -13.61
N LEU A 323 -38.15 -19.46 -13.95
CA LEU A 323 -38.17 -20.92 -14.12
C LEU A 323 -37.83 -21.71 -12.84
N MET A 324 -37.57 -21.05 -11.72
CA MET A 324 -37.20 -21.70 -10.46
C MET A 324 -38.32 -21.60 -9.44
N GLU A 325 -38.62 -22.71 -8.75
CA GLU A 325 -39.66 -22.75 -7.71
C GLU A 325 -39.17 -23.37 -6.39
N GLY A 326 -39.89 -23.08 -5.32
CA GLY A 326 -39.68 -23.68 -4.00
C GLY A 326 -38.27 -23.53 -3.44
N LYS A 327 -37.72 -24.63 -2.90
CA LYS A 327 -36.38 -24.63 -2.28
C LYS A 327 -35.24 -24.40 -3.28
N ILE A 328 -35.45 -24.67 -4.58
CA ILE A 328 -34.48 -24.39 -5.65
C ILE A 328 -34.32 -22.87 -5.81
N LYS A 329 -35.44 -22.14 -5.87
CA LYS A 329 -35.41 -20.66 -5.91
C LYS A 329 -34.76 -20.06 -4.66
N ILE A 330 -35.02 -20.63 -3.48
CA ILE A 330 -34.37 -20.18 -2.24
C ILE A 330 -32.86 -20.45 -2.27
N LEU A 331 -32.42 -21.64 -2.68
CA LEU A 331 -31.01 -21.96 -2.85
C LEU A 331 -30.32 -21.00 -3.84
N TYR A 332 -30.94 -20.72 -4.99
CA TYR A 332 -30.47 -19.72 -5.95
C TYR A 332 -30.33 -18.34 -5.30
N ASN A 333 -31.38 -17.90 -4.60
CA ASN A 333 -31.42 -16.60 -3.94
C ASN A 333 -30.37 -16.46 -2.84
N GLU A 334 -30.02 -17.55 -2.14
CA GLU A 334 -28.94 -17.54 -1.15
C GLU A 334 -27.55 -17.51 -1.80
N LEU A 335 -27.36 -18.30 -2.87
CA LEU A 335 -26.09 -18.38 -3.56
C LEU A 335 -25.79 -17.16 -4.45
N ARG A 336 -26.81 -16.40 -4.86
CA ARG A 336 -26.64 -15.13 -5.60
C ARG A 336 -26.31 -13.95 -4.68
N LYS A 337 -26.53 -14.04 -3.37
CA LYS A 337 -26.23 -12.93 -2.45
C LYS A 337 -24.73 -12.59 -2.50
N PRO A 338 -24.36 -11.30 -2.38
CA PRO A 338 -22.98 -10.87 -2.23
C PRO A 338 -22.20 -11.67 -1.18
N GLY A 339 -20.93 -11.97 -1.48
CA GLY A 339 -20.07 -12.84 -0.69
C GLY A 339 -19.64 -14.08 -1.49
N ALA A 340 -18.55 -14.70 -1.06
CA ALA A 340 -18.01 -15.91 -1.66
C ALA A 340 -18.84 -17.17 -1.31
N PHE A 341 -18.27 -18.35 -1.59
CA PHE A 341 -18.88 -19.66 -1.36
C PHE A 341 -19.60 -19.76 -0.01
N LYS A 342 -20.88 -20.16 -0.05
CA LYS A 342 -21.70 -20.39 1.15
C LYS A 342 -21.43 -21.79 1.68
N ARG A 343 -21.18 -21.92 2.99
CA ARG A 343 -21.07 -23.22 3.66
C ARG A 343 -22.39 -23.98 3.55
N ARG A 344 -22.31 -25.30 3.44
CA ARG A 344 -23.46 -26.19 3.42
C ARG A 344 -24.39 -25.94 4.61
N GLU A 345 -23.82 -25.82 5.80
CA GLU A 345 -24.53 -25.66 7.06
C GLU A 345 -25.41 -24.39 7.00
N ASN A 346 -24.80 -23.26 6.65
CA ASN A 346 -25.50 -21.97 6.50
C ASN A 346 -26.58 -22.00 5.41
N LEU A 347 -26.36 -22.75 4.32
CA LEU A 347 -27.37 -22.93 3.28
C LEU A 347 -28.55 -23.76 3.78
N ILE A 348 -28.30 -24.83 4.53
CA ILE A 348 -29.35 -25.64 5.15
C ILE A 348 -30.20 -24.76 6.08
N GLU A 349 -29.53 -23.99 6.94
CA GLU A 349 -30.22 -23.09 7.87
C GLU A 349 -31.09 -22.07 7.15
N SER A 350 -30.57 -21.46 6.10
CA SER A 350 -31.29 -20.44 5.32
C SER A 350 -32.43 -21.03 4.49
N ILE A 351 -32.23 -22.20 3.86
CA ILE A 351 -33.21 -22.82 2.97
C ILE A 351 -34.37 -23.40 3.76
N TRP A 352 -34.11 -24.04 4.90
CA TRP A 352 -35.14 -24.68 5.73
C TRP A 352 -35.60 -23.85 6.92
N LYS A 353 -34.94 -22.72 7.23
CA LYS A 353 -35.23 -21.84 8.37
C LYS A 353 -35.21 -22.60 9.71
N VAL A 354 -34.19 -23.43 9.88
CA VAL A 354 -33.92 -24.25 11.08
C VAL A 354 -32.45 -24.11 11.44
N ASP A 355 -32.07 -24.41 12.68
CA ASP A 355 -30.64 -24.55 13.02
C ASP A 355 -30.05 -25.78 12.32
N TYR A 356 -28.76 -25.78 12.05
CA TYR A 356 -28.12 -26.89 11.35
C TYR A 356 -28.26 -28.22 12.12
N ASP A 357 -28.86 -29.20 11.44
CA ASP A 357 -28.92 -30.60 11.88
C ASP A 357 -28.39 -31.50 10.74
N PRO A 358 -27.40 -32.38 11.00
CA PRO A 358 -26.90 -33.36 10.04
C PRO A 358 -27.98 -34.19 9.33
N SER A 359 -29.17 -34.37 9.92
CA SER A 359 -30.31 -35.06 9.29
C SER A 359 -30.75 -34.41 7.96
N TYR A 360 -30.47 -33.12 7.77
CA TYR A 360 -30.78 -32.37 6.55
C TYR A 360 -29.72 -32.52 5.45
N ASP A 361 -28.55 -33.09 5.73
CA ASP A 361 -27.45 -33.23 4.75
C ASP A 361 -27.90 -33.99 3.50
N SER A 362 -28.59 -35.12 3.68
CA SER A 362 -29.08 -35.96 2.59
C SER A 362 -30.11 -35.21 1.71
N ARG A 363 -30.99 -34.43 2.34
CA ARG A 363 -32.01 -33.61 1.67
C ARG A 363 -31.34 -32.48 0.89
N PHE A 364 -30.32 -31.86 1.47
CA PHE A 364 -29.53 -30.82 0.82
C PHE A 364 -28.78 -31.36 -0.41
N TYR A 365 -28.12 -32.51 -0.32
CA TYR A 365 -27.45 -33.09 -1.49
C TYR A 365 -28.43 -33.42 -2.62
N LYS A 366 -29.63 -33.93 -2.30
CA LYS A 366 -30.69 -34.12 -3.31
C LYS A 366 -31.19 -32.80 -3.91
N LEU A 367 -31.21 -31.70 -3.15
CA LEU A 367 -31.54 -30.37 -3.65
C LEU A 367 -30.45 -29.86 -4.59
N ILE A 368 -29.18 -30.07 -4.25
CA ILE A 368 -28.02 -29.71 -5.08
C ILE A 368 -28.02 -30.47 -6.40
N GLU A 369 -28.29 -31.77 -6.40
CA GLU A 369 -28.39 -32.56 -7.64
C GLU A 369 -29.54 -32.09 -8.54
N ARG A 370 -30.67 -31.67 -7.96
CA ARG A 370 -31.75 -31.03 -8.72
C ARG A 370 -31.34 -29.67 -9.27
N PHE A 371 -30.64 -28.87 -8.46
CA PHE A 371 -30.16 -27.55 -8.84
C PHE A 371 -29.19 -27.60 -10.02
N LYS A 372 -28.29 -28.60 -10.07
CA LYS A 372 -27.37 -28.81 -11.20
C LYS A 372 -28.05 -29.07 -12.55
N LYS A 373 -29.33 -29.50 -12.54
CA LYS A 373 -30.10 -29.75 -13.76
C LYS A 373 -30.72 -28.47 -14.34
N VAL A 374 -30.65 -27.34 -13.62
CA VAL A 374 -31.15 -26.06 -14.11
C VAL A 374 -30.18 -25.51 -15.17
N THR A 375 -30.67 -25.28 -16.38
CA THR A 375 -29.89 -24.81 -17.53
C THR A 375 -29.34 -23.40 -17.29
N GLY A 376 -28.07 -23.18 -17.62
CA GLY A 376 -27.42 -21.86 -17.54
C GLY A 376 -26.63 -21.57 -16.27
N ILE A 377 -26.61 -22.48 -15.28
CA ILE A 377 -25.82 -22.33 -14.04
C ILE A 377 -24.87 -23.51 -13.85
N THR A 378 -23.60 -23.20 -13.57
CA THR A 378 -22.69 -24.16 -12.98
C THR A 378 -22.58 -23.90 -11.48
N LEU A 379 -22.93 -24.91 -10.68
CA LEU A 379 -22.69 -24.90 -9.25
C LEU A 379 -21.27 -25.38 -8.96
N ILE A 380 -20.43 -24.52 -8.39
CA ILE A 380 -19.08 -24.89 -7.97
C ILE A 380 -19.14 -25.36 -6.52
N LYS A 381 -18.63 -26.58 -6.27
CA LYS A 381 -18.44 -27.11 -4.91
C LYS A 381 -16.94 -27.15 -4.59
N LYS A 382 -16.53 -26.53 -3.50
CA LYS A 382 -15.14 -26.59 -3.01
C LYS A 382 -15.11 -26.57 -1.48
N ASN A 383 -14.39 -27.51 -0.86
CA ASN A 383 -14.25 -27.61 0.60
C ASN A 383 -15.57 -27.47 1.38
N ARG A 384 -16.62 -28.21 0.96
CA ARG A 384 -17.98 -28.19 1.54
C ARG A 384 -18.74 -26.86 1.41
N CYS A 385 -18.24 -25.93 0.61
CA CYS A 385 -18.91 -24.67 0.31
C CYS A 385 -19.39 -24.66 -1.15
N TYR A 386 -20.39 -23.81 -1.43
CA TYR A 386 -21.10 -23.75 -2.71
C TYR A 386 -21.17 -22.31 -3.25
N SER A 387 -20.96 -22.13 -4.54
CA SER A 387 -21.17 -20.84 -5.24
C SER A 387 -21.75 -21.07 -6.63
N LEU A 388 -22.26 -19.99 -7.24
CA LEU A 388 -22.67 -20.00 -8.65
C LEU A 388 -21.54 -19.50 -9.54
N SER A 389 -21.42 -20.07 -10.74
CA SER A 389 -20.68 -19.53 -11.87
C SER A 389 -21.50 -19.66 -13.15
N VAL A 390 -21.41 -18.67 -14.04
CA VAL A 390 -22.05 -18.73 -15.36
C VAL A 390 -21.28 -19.70 -16.27
N ILE A 391 -22.00 -20.50 -17.06
CA ILE A 391 -21.41 -21.16 -18.22
C ILE A 391 -21.09 -20.05 -19.23
N GLN A 392 -19.82 -19.62 -19.31
CA GLN A 392 -19.38 -18.89 -20.50
C GLN A 392 -19.53 -19.85 -21.67
N LYS A 393 -20.53 -19.65 -22.54
CA LYS A 393 -20.47 -20.22 -23.88
C LYS A 393 -19.20 -19.64 -24.51
N THR A 394 -18.16 -20.46 -24.60
CA THR A 394 -17.03 -20.19 -25.50
C THR A 394 -17.62 -20.12 -26.90
N GLY A 395 -17.77 -18.90 -27.40
CA GLY A 395 -17.94 -18.62 -28.82
C GLY A 395 -16.59 -18.60 -29.50
#